data_AF-A0A7Z7QMZ0-F1
#
_entry.id   AF-A0A7Z7QMZ0-F1
#
_cell.length_a   1.000
_cell.length_b   1.000
_cell.length_c   1.000
_cell.angle_alpha   90.00
_cell.angle_beta   90.00
_cell.angle_gamma   90.00
#
_symmetry.space_group_name_H-M   'P 1'
#
loop_
_entity.id
_entity.type
_entity.pdbx_description
1 polymer ?
#
loop_
_entity_poly.entity_id
_entity_poly.type
_entity_poly.pdbx_seq_one_letter_code
_entity_poly.pdbx_strand_id
1 'polypeptide(L)'
;MTNFQKDKTIPTLPILKKDQTYHFKFDYDVEPSHGIYFKIIFKHRDNTVCDVQIIRGHEAEVRMPQQAFNYELQMINAASKVVKFRQICIKEGEDAQLDVQLYISDIQNKVPRLPIVNIVFVEKDGISNSALRQFPNCITVHNWDVASLAQVISNLTARINVLGKQCSLHFIGYHSRSNAMACVMTAHMKGTAFVTQWPNHDEVEMNTDTAHVVVYQTETHLDTEAFRLVEPLLNPSRHLAMLQTDKVCGGEQ
;
A
#
# COMPACT_ATOMS: atom_id res chain seq x y z
N MET A 1 -20.55 -4.80 16.10
CA MET A 1 -19.42 -5.26 16.94
C MET A 1 -19.71 -6.72 17.29
N THR A 2 -18.85 -7.66 16.90
CA THR A 2 -19.13 -9.08 17.16
C THR A 2 -18.79 -9.44 18.61
N ASN A 3 -19.57 -10.34 19.18
CA ASN A 3 -19.27 -11.00 20.44
C ASN A 3 -18.69 -12.37 20.10
N PHE A 4 -17.40 -12.58 20.32
CA PHE A 4 -16.71 -13.83 19.96
C PHE A 4 -17.38 -15.09 20.53
N GLN A 5 -17.99 -15.02 21.71
CA GLN A 5 -18.69 -16.16 22.33
C GLN A 5 -20.00 -16.53 21.62
N LYS A 6 -20.64 -15.58 20.93
CA LYS A 6 -21.90 -15.77 20.20
C LYS A 6 -21.69 -15.96 18.70
N ASP A 7 -20.87 -15.10 18.11
CA ASP A 7 -20.74 -14.99 16.65
C ASP A 7 -19.61 -15.85 16.08
N LYS A 8 -18.70 -16.33 16.95
CA LYS A 8 -17.48 -17.10 16.60
C LYS A 8 -16.66 -16.48 15.46
N THR A 9 -16.83 -15.20 15.21
CA THR A 9 -16.25 -14.44 14.11
C THR A 9 -15.72 -13.12 14.64
N ILE A 10 -14.53 -12.77 14.16
CA ILE A 10 -13.88 -11.49 14.48
C ILE A 10 -14.59 -10.40 13.67
N PRO A 11 -14.73 -9.15 14.19
CA PRO A 11 -15.32 -8.09 13.41
C PRO A 11 -14.50 -7.87 12.14
N THR A 12 -15.15 -7.99 10.97
CA THR A 12 -14.49 -7.85 9.66
C THR A 12 -14.48 -6.41 9.14
N LEU A 13 -15.21 -5.51 9.81
CA LEU A 13 -15.33 -4.11 9.43
C LEU A 13 -14.44 -3.21 10.33
N PRO A 14 -13.74 -2.23 9.75
CA PRO A 14 -12.88 -1.32 10.51
C PRO A 14 -13.70 -0.38 11.41
N ILE A 15 -13.04 0.21 12.41
CA ILE A 15 -13.65 1.27 13.22
C ILE A 15 -13.55 2.59 12.46
N LEU A 16 -14.68 3.25 12.24
CA LEU A 16 -14.76 4.55 11.58
C LEU A 16 -14.77 5.69 12.60
N LYS A 17 -14.03 6.76 12.30
CA LYS A 17 -14.03 8.00 13.11
C LYS A 17 -15.37 8.71 12.91
N LYS A 18 -15.91 9.25 13.99
CA LYS A 18 -17.15 10.06 13.97
C LYS A 18 -16.96 11.32 13.14
N ASP A 19 -18.01 11.71 12.43
CA ASP A 19 -18.06 12.89 11.55
C ASP A 19 -17.04 12.89 10.40
N GLN A 20 -16.39 11.76 10.14
CA GLN A 20 -15.48 11.58 9.02
C GLN A 20 -16.22 10.92 7.84
N THR A 21 -15.89 11.37 6.63
CA THR A 21 -16.38 10.77 5.38
C THR A 21 -15.40 9.73 4.89
N TYR A 22 -15.94 8.58 4.49
CA TYR A 22 -15.22 7.44 3.95
C TYR A 22 -15.76 7.08 2.57
N HIS A 23 -14.86 6.74 1.66
CA HIS A 23 -15.19 6.19 0.36
C HIS A 23 -15.31 4.67 0.46
N PHE A 24 -16.50 4.15 0.15
CA PHE A 24 -16.78 2.71 0.07
C PHE A 24 -16.79 2.28 -1.39
N LYS A 25 -16.00 1.25 -1.72
CA LYS A 25 -16.00 0.59 -3.03
C LYS A 25 -16.41 -0.87 -2.89
N PHE A 26 -17.37 -1.29 -3.71
CA PHE A 26 -17.98 -2.61 -3.75
C PHE A 26 -17.61 -3.29 -5.07
N ASP A 27 -16.70 -4.25 -5.00
CA ASP A 27 -16.22 -4.99 -6.18
C ASP A 27 -17.03 -6.27 -6.38
N TYR A 28 -17.97 -6.22 -7.33
CA TYR A 28 -18.84 -7.33 -7.67
C TYR A 28 -19.32 -7.28 -9.13
N ASP A 29 -19.74 -8.42 -9.68
CA ASP A 29 -20.57 -8.50 -10.90
C ASP A 29 -21.93 -9.09 -10.55
N VAL A 30 -23.00 -8.61 -11.18
CA VAL A 30 -24.37 -9.09 -10.94
C VAL A 30 -25.18 -9.14 -12.23
N GLU A 31 -25.99 -10.19 -12.37
CA GLU A 31 -27.00 -10.30 -13.42
C GLU A 31 -28.37 -10.59 -12.80
N PRO A 32 -29.41 -9.78 -13.10
CA PRO A 32 -29.40 -8.52 -13.87
C PRO A 32 -28.67 -7.38 -13.12
N SER A 33 -28.36 -6.26 -13.81
CA SER A 33 -27.50 -5.15 -13.34
C SER A 33 -27.92 -4.45 -12.03
N HIS A 34 -29.13 -4.71 -11.52
CA HIS A 34 -29.64 -4.19 -10.25
C HIS A 34 -30.12 -5.30 -9.32
N GLY A 35 -29.64 -6.52 -9.54
CA GLY A 35 -30.03 -7.71 -8.78
C GLY A 35 -29.57 -7.71 -7.33
N ILE A 36 -28.71 -6.78 -6.92
CA ILE A 36 -28.30 -6.58 -5.52
C ILE A 36 -28.21 -5.09 -5.16
N TYR A 37 -28.20 -4.80 -3.87
CA TYR A 37 -27.78 -3.50 -3.30
C TYR A 37 -27.15 -3.70 -1.92
N PHE A 38 -26.41 -2.70 -1.45
CA PHE A 38 -25.81 -2.70 -0.11
C PHE A 38 -26.59 -1.80 0.83
N LYS A 39 -26.62 -2.17 2.11
CA LYS A 39 -27.27 -1.43 3.19
C LYS A 39 -26.30 -1.27 4.35
N ILE A 40 -26.01 -0.03 4.71
CA ILE A 40 -25.26 0.31 5.91
C ILE A 40 -26.25 0.70 7.00
N ILE A 41 -26.15 0.07 8.17
CA ILE A 41 -27.00 0.32 9.33
C ILE A 41 -26.11 0.87 10.43
N PHE A 42 -26.29 2.13 10.78
CA PHE A 42 -25.59 2.75 11.91
C PHE A 42 -26.39 2.50 13.18
N LYS A 43 -25.70 2.18 14.26
CA LYS A 43 -26.34 1.86 15.55
C LYS A 43 -25.76 2.66 16.69
N HIS A 44 -26.60 2.98 17.66
CA HIS A 44 -26.20 3.50 18.96
C HIS A 44 -25.50 2.42 19.80
N ARG A 45 -25.00 2.82 20.97
CA ARG A 45 -24.29 1.91 21.90
C ARG A 45 -25.17 0.78 22.43
N ASP A 46 -26.47 1.01 22.51
CA ASP A 46 -27.49 0.02 22.90
C ASP A 46 -27.97 -0.88 21.73
N ASN A 47 -27.33 -0.77 20.56
CA ASN A 47 -27.66 -1.44 19.30
C ASN A 47 -28.99 -1.01 18.64
N THR A 48 -29.63 0.05 19.10
CA THR A 48 -30.75 0.65 18.37
C THR A 48 -30.26 1.32 17.09
N VAL A 49 -31.06 1.27 16.03
CA VAL A 49 -30.71 1.86 14.73
C VAL A 49 -30.78 3.38 14.84
N CYS A 50 -29.68 4.05 14.53
CA CYS A 50 -29.65 5.52 14.50
C CYS A 50 -29.85 6.07 13.09
N ASP A 51 -29.33 5.39 12.07
CA ASP A 51 -29.47 5.79 10.68
C ASP A 51 -29.24 4.59 9.73
N VAL A 52 -29.68 4.71 8.49
CA VAL A 52 -29.54 3.69 7.43
C VAL A 52 -29.22 4.35 6.10
N GLN A 53 -28.17 3.87 5.43
CA GLN A 53 -27.82 4.27 4.07
C GLN A 53 -27.94 3.10 3.10
N ILE A 54 -28.61 3.33 1.97
CA ILE A 54 -28.80 2.34 0.89
C ILE A 54 -27.90 2.72 -0.29
N ILE A 55 -27.12 1.76 -0.77
CA ILE A 55 -26.14 1.93 -1.85
C ILE A 55 -26.49 0.98 -2.99
N ARG A 56 -26.88 1.54 -4.14
CA ARG A 56 -27.30 0.78 -5.34
C ARG A 56 -26.23 0.70 -6.43
N GLY A 57 -25.05 1.23 -6.16
CA GLY A 57 -23.92 1.27 -7.10
C GLY A 57 -22.68 0.60 -6.51
N HIS A 58 -21.59 0.68 -7.28
CA HIS A 58 -20.30 0.15 -6.91
C HIS A 58 -19.51 1.04 -5.95
N GLU A 59 -19.91 2.30 -5.78
CA GLU A 59 -19.19 3.26 -4.94
C GLU A 59 -20.18 4.16 -4.19
N ALA A 60 -19.79 4.60 -2.99
CA ALA A 60 -20.54 5.57 -2.21
C ALA A 60 -19.65 6.32 -1.21
N GLU A 61 -19.93 7.62 -1.04
CA GLU A 61 -19.44 8.37 0.11
C GLU A 61 -20.35 8.12 1.31
N VAL A 62 -19.72 7.76 2.43
CA VAL A 62 -20.40 7.36 3.67
C VAL A 62 -19.82 8.19 4.80
N ARG A 63 -20.64 9.07 5.37
CA ARG A 63 -20.27 9.84 6.57
C ARG A 63 -20.67 9.06 7.81
N MET A 64 -19.71 8.81 8.71
CA MET A 64 -20.00 8.17 9.99
C MET A 64 -20.75 9.14 10.91
N PRO A 65 -22.01 8.89 11.30
CA PRO A 65 -22.78 9.82 12.11
C PRO A 65 -22.18 10.00 13.51
N GLN A 66 -22.21 11.22 14.05
CA GLN A 66 -21.69 11.54 15.38
C GLN A 66 -22.26 10.65 16.51
N GLN A 67 -23.54 10.31 16.38
CA GLN A 67 -24.31 9.52 17.34
C GLN A 67 -24.17 8.00 17.16
N ALA A 68 -23.54 7.55 16.08
CA ALA A 68 -23.28 6.14 15.83
C ALA A 68 -22.12 5.65 16.70
N PHE A 69 -22.29 4.46 17.26
CA PHE A 69 -21.27 3.73 18.02
C PHE A 69 -20.67 2.59 17.20
N ASN A 70 -21.49 1.90 16.42
CA ASN A 70 -21.06 0.87 15.48
C ASN A 70 -21.91 0.91 14.21
N TYR A 71 -21.54 0.11 13.22
CA TYR A 71 -22.31 -0.07 12.00
C TYR A 71 -22.28 -1.52 11.53
N GLU A 72 -23.26 -1.87 10.70
CA GLU A 72 -23.34 -3.13 9.97
C GLU A 72 -23.45 -2.85 8.48
N LEU A 73 -22.85 -3.72 7.67
CA LEU A 73 -22.95 -3.68 6.22
C LEU A 73 -23.59 -4.98 5.74
N GLN A 74 -24.68 -4.86 4.98
CA GLN A 74 -25.45 -5.98 4.46
C GLN A 74 -25.53 -5.89 2.94
N MET A 75 -25.25 -7.00 2.26
CA MET A 75 -25.55 -7.17 0.84
C MET A 75 -26.93 -7.81 0.71
N ILE A 76 -27.85 -7.14 0.03
CA ILE A 76 -29.23 -7.58 -0.13
C ILE A 76 -29.47 -8.03 -1.57
N ASN A 77 -29.95 -9.27 -1.72
CA ASN A 77 -30.42 -9.77 -3.00
C ASN A 77 -31.77 -9.12 -3.36
N ALA A 78 -31.82 -8.52 -4.53
CA ALA A 78 -32.97 -7.84 -5.14
C ALA A 78 -33.26 -8.42 -6.53
N ALA A 79 -33.43 -9.74 -6.59
CA ALA A 79 -33.68 -10.53 -7.81
C ALA A 79 -32.44 -10.80 -8.69
N SER A 80 -31.24 -10.87 -8.09
CA SER A 80 -30.07 -11.40 -8.78
C SER A 80 -30.24 -12.89 -9.10
N LYS A 81 -29.86 -13.28 -10.31
CA LYS A 81 -29.68 -14.68 -10.71
C LYS A 81 -28.25 -15.15 -10.45
N VAL A 82 -27.28 -14.27 -10.68
CA VAL A 82 -25.85 -14.54 -10.50
C VAL A 82 -25.20 -13.36 -9.80
N VAL A 83 -24.35 -13.64 -8.80
CA VAL A 83 -23.52 -12.65 -8.11
C VAL A 83 -22.09 -13.20 -8.02
N LYS A 84 -21.12 -12.41 -8.48
CA LYS A 84 -19.68 -12.65 -8.27
C LYS A 84 -19.14 -11.55 -7.38
N PHE A 85 -19.10 -11.80 -6.08
CA PHE A 85 -18.56 -10.85 -5.10
C PHE A 85 -17.05 -11.09 -4.90
N ARG A 86 -16.25 -10.01 -4.89
CA ARG A 86 -14.80 -10.09 -4.69
C ARG A 86 -14.38 -9.45 -3.37
N GLN A 87 -14.63 -8.16 -3.20
CA GLN A 87 -14.18 -7.42 -2.02
C GLN A 87 -14.98 -6.15 -1.76
N ILE A 88 -14.85 -5.61 -0.54
CA ILE A 88 -15.28 -4.27 -0.17
C ILE A 88 -14.05 -3.52 0.33
N CYS A 89 -13.81 -2.33 -0.21
CA CYS A 89 -12.74 -1.45 0.21
C CYS A 89 -13.32 -0.20 0.88
N ILE A 90 -12.74 0.21 2.01
CA ILE A 90 -13.18 1.37 2.79
C ILE A 90 -11.95 2.23 3.03
N LYS A 91 -11.97 3.48 2.55
CA LYS A 91 -10.86 4.44 2.68
C LYS A 91 -11.34 5.77 3.26
N GLU A 92 -10.52 6.42 4.07
CA GLU A 92 -10.76 7.82 4.49
C GLU A 92 -10.58 8.71 3.24
N GLY A 93 -11.35 9.82 3.11
CA GLY A 93 -11.54 10.58 1.84
C GLY A 93 -10.28 11.02 1.05
N GLU A 94 -10.50 11.56 -0.17
CA GLU A 94 -9.54 11.97 -1.24
C GLU A 94 -8.44 10.96 -1.68
N ASP A 95 -8.06 9.97 -0.86
CA ASP A 95 -7.10 8.92 -1.22
C ASP A 95 -7.64 7.99 -2.34
N ALA A 96 -8.95 8.01 -2.60
CA ALA A 96 -9.62 7.14 -3.58
C ALA A 96 -9.19 7.36 -5.04
N GLN A 97 -8.70 8.56 -5.41
CA GLN A 97 -8.23 8.82 -6.77
C GLN A 97 -6.77 8.40 -7.00
N LEU A 98 -5.99 8.19 -5.94
CA LEU A 98 -4.57 7.84 -6.06
C LEU A 98 -4.35 6.35 -6.33
N ASP A 99 -5.33 5.48 -6.09
CA ASP A 99 -5.18 4.02 -6.11
C ASP A 99 -5.11 3.34 -7.48
N VAL A 100 -5.44 4.04 -8.56
CA VAL A 100 -5.66 3.35 -9.86
C VAL A 100 -4.56 3.64 -10.88
N GLN A 101 -3.76 4.68 -10.68
CA GLN A 101 -2.73 5.08 -11.62
C GLN A 101 -1.36 5.18 -10.95
N LEU A 102 -0.31 4.95 -11.75
CA LEU A 102 1.07 5.20 -11.36
C LEU A 102 1.19 6.63 -10.81
N TYR A 103 1.66 6.73 -9.57
CA TYR A 103 1.86 8.00 -8.88
C TYR A 103 3.30 8.10 -8.38
N ILE A 104 3.95 9.24 -8.66
CA ILE A 104 5.32 9.54 -8.22
C ILE A 104 5.23 10.81 -7.36
N SER A 105 5.65 10.72 -6.11
CA SER A 105 5.53 11.83 -5.17
C SER A 105 6.49 12.99 -5.48
N ASP A 106 6.22 14.15 -4.89
CA ASP A 106 7.26 15.15 -4.67
C ASP A 106 8.34 14.63 -3.70
N ILE A 107 9.50 15.29 -3.69
CA ILE A 107 10.58 14.95 -2.76
C ILE A 107 10.14 15.30 -1.33
N GLN A 108 10.14 14.29 -0.46
CA GLN A 108 9.90 14.35 0.97
C GLN A 108 11.22 14.44 1.73
N ASN A 109 11.18 14.93 2.98
CA ASN A 109 12.36 15.07 3.85
C ASN A 109 13.54 15.77 3.16
N LYS A 110 13.27 16.90 2.47
CA LYS A 110 14.27 17.61 1.65
C LYS A 110 15.46 18.08 2.50
N VAL A 111 16.66 17.66 2.11
CA VAL A 111 17.97 18.09 2.66
C VAL A 111 18.82 18.63 1.49
N PRO A 112 18.86 19.96 1.25
CA PRO A 112 19.44 20.54 0.04
C PRO A 112 20.95 20.30 -0.15
N ARG A 113 21.69 20.03 0.92
CA ARG A 113 23.15 19.83 0.88
C ARG A 113 23.56 18.38 0.64
N LEU A 114 22.60 17.46 0.62
CA LEU A 114 22.86 16.05 0.43
C LEU A 114 22.59 15.68 -1.04
N PRO A 115 23.62 15.36 -1.85
CA PRO A 115 23.47 15.07 -3.27
C PRO A 115 22.98 13.63 -3.49
N ILE A 116 21.89 13.25 -2.81
CA ILE A 116 21.31 11.91 -2.86
C ILE A 116 19.81 12.04 -3.00
N VAL A 117 19.22 11.18 -3.82
CA VAL A 117 17.77 11.01 -3.91
C VAL A 117 17.43 9.54 -3.68
N ASN A 118 16.59 9.31 -2.68
CA ASN A 118 16.12 7.98 -2.31
C ASN A 118 14.77 7.72 -2.95
N ILE A 119 14.64 6.62 -3.68
CA ILE A 119 13.46 6.29 -4.46
C ILE A 119 12.92 4.97 -3.93
N VAL A 120 11.76 5.03 -3.27
CA VAL A 120 11.14 3.87 -2.62
C VAL A 120 9.97 3.37 -3.47
N PHE A 121 10.03 2.11 -3.90
CA PHE A 121 8.94 1.46 -4.61
C PHE A 121 7.93 0.90 -3.60
N VAL A 122 6.75 1.52 -3.54
CA VAL A 122 5.74 1.21 -2.53
C VAL A 122 4.92 -0.01 -2.98
N GLU A 123 4.79 -1.00 -2.09
CA GLU A 123 3.94 -2.18 -2.28
C GLU A 123 2.45 -1.82 -2.18
N LYS A 124 1.57 -2.74 -2.62
CA LYS A 124 0.10 -2.55 -2.60
C LYS A 124 -0.46 -2.29 -1.21
N ASP A 125 0.16 -2.87 -0.18
CA ASP A 125 -0.24 -2.70 1.21
C ASP A 125 0.12 -1.31 1.76
N GLY A 126 0.70 -0.45 0.91
CA GLY A 126 1.13 0.89 1.26
C GLY A 126 2.41 0.89 2.07
N ILE A 127 2.72 2.08 2.56
CA ILE A 127 3.91 2.36 3.36
C ILE A 127 3.54 3.24 4.54
N SER A 128 4.10 2.94 5.71
CA SER A 128 3.90 3.79 6.87
C SER A 128 4.75 5.06 6.75
N ASN A 129 4.19 6.21 7.12
CA ASN A 129 4.93 7.47 7.17
C ASN A 129 6.15 7.38 8.11
N SER A 130 6.08 6.57 9.17
CA SER A 130 7.20 6.30 10.07
C SER A 130 8.39 5.65 9.36
N ALA A 131 8.14 4.73 8.42
CA ALA A 131 9.21 4.06 7.67
C ALA A 131 9.95 5.03 6.71
N LEU A 132 9.27 6.07 6.24
CA LEU A 132 9.84 7.04 5.31
C LEU A 132 10.66 8.16 5.99
N ARG A 133 10.39 8.47 7.27
CA ARG A 133 11.01 9.59 7.99
C ARG A 133 12.53 9.57 8.02
N GLN A 134 13.13 8.39 8.00
CA GLN A 134 14.58 8.21 8.08
C GLN A 134 15.31 8.49 6.76
N PHE A 135 14.57 8.58 5.64
CA PHE A 135 15.17 8.77 4.32
C PHE A 135 15.15 10.25 3.93
N PRO A 136 16.32 10.92 3.84
CA PRO A 136 16.39 12.26 3.29
C PRO A 136 16.11 12.23 1.78
N ASN A 137 15.58 13.33 1.24
CA ASN A 137 15.33 13.48 -0.19
C ASN A 137 14.60 12.27 -0.81
N CYS A 138 13.49 11.85 -0.19
CA CYS A 138 12.79 10.63 -0.55
C CYS A 138 11.67 10.90 -1.56
N ILE A 139 11.61 10.10 -2.62
CA ILE A 139 10.50 10.03 -3.58
C ILE A 139 9.85 8.66 -3.43
N THR A 140 8.53 8.61 -3.33
CA THR A 140 7.79 7.35 -3.35
C THR A 140 7.14 7.13 -4.71
N VAL A 141 7.16 5.88 -5.15
CA VAL A 141 6.51 5.43 -6.39
C VAL A 141 5.41 4.45 -6.01
N HIS A 142 4.17 4.79 -6.30
CA HIS A 142 2.97 4.01 -5.97
C HIS A 142 2.32 3.47 -7.25
N ASN A 143 1.63 2.32 -7.14
CA ASN A 143 0.85 1.70 -8.22
C ASN A 143 1.63 1.53 -9.53
N TRP A 144 2.95 1.30 -9.40
CA TRP A 144 3.86 1.10 -10.53
C TRP A 144 3.65 -0.23 -11.25
N ASP A 145 2.91 -1.14 -10.64
CA ASP A 145 2.56 -2.44 -11.18
C ASP A 145 1.31 -2.44 -12.06
N VAL A 146 0.51 -1.36 -12.01
CA VAL A 146 -0.64 -1.16 -12.90
C VAL A 146 -0.19 -0.64 -14.27
N ALA A 147 0.94 0.09 -14.30
CA ALA A 147 1.53 0.61 -15.52
C ALA A 147 2.48 -0.39 -16.17
N SER A 148 2.74 -0.24 -17.48
CA SER A 148 3.79 -1.03 -18.13
C SER A 148 5.17 -0.61 -17.64
N LEU A 149 6.13 -1.53 -17.60
CA LEU A 149 7.49 -1.23 -17.17
C LEU A 149 8.10 -0.05 -17.93
N ALA A 150 7.86 0.04 -19.25
CA ALA A 150 8.30 1.15 -20.08
C ALA A 150 7.71 2.50 -19.67
N GLN A 151 6.44 2.54 -19.25
CA GLN A 151 5.80 3.76 -18.74
C GLN A 151 6.40 4.18 -17.40
N VAL A 152 6.64 3.24 -16.48
CA VAL A 152 7.28 3.52 -15.20
C VAL A 152 8.67 4.13 -15.41
N ILE A 153 9.50 3.49 -16.26
CA ILE A 153 10.84 3.97 -16.59
C ILE A 153 10.79 5.37 -17.20
N SER A 154 9.92 5.59 -18.19
CA SER A 154 9.80 6.88 -18.87
C SER A 154 9.38 7.99 -17.91
N ASN A 155 8.35 7.76 -17.09
CA ASN A 155 7.82 8.76 -16.16
C ASN A 155 8.83 9.08 -15.05
N LEU A 156 9.48 8.06 -14.47
CA LEU A 156 10.48 8.30 -13.45
C LEU A 156 11.69 9.01 -14.06
N THR A 157 12.17 8.59 -15.23
CA THR A 157 13.28 9.24 -15.93
C THR A 157 12.96 10.70 -16.19
N ALA A 158 11.81 11.03 -16.75
CA ALA A 158 11.40 12.42 -16.98
C ALA A 158 11.43 13.25 -15.68
N ARG A 159 11.00 12.64 -14.56
CA ARG A 159 10.94 13.29 -13.25
C ARG A 159 12.32 13.51 -12.62
N ILE A 160 13.22 12.54 -12.73
CA ILE A 160 14.51 12.57 -12.00
C ILE A 160 15.71 12.86 -12.91
N ASN A 161 15.56 13.04 -14.22
CA ASN A 161 16.67 13.32 -15.16
C ASN A 161 17.52 14.53 -14.74
N VAL A 162 16.88 15.61 -14.25
CA VAL A 162 17.61 16.79 -13.75
C VAL A 162 18.38 16.46 -12.46
N LEU A 163 17.78 15.65 -11.58
CA LEU A 163 18.34 15.28 -10.27
C LEU A 163 19.48 14.27 -10.40
N GLY A 164 19.33 13.25 -11.25
CA GLY A 164 20.32 12.19 -11.46
C GLY A 164 21.64 12.68 -12.09
N LYS A 165 21.67 13.90 -12.65
CA LYS A 165 22.92 14.54 -13.09
C LYS A 165 23.72 15.17 -11.94
N GLN A 166 23.08 15.44 -10.81
CA GLN A 166 23.63 16.20 -9.68
C GLN A 166 23.67 15.37 -8.39
N CYS A 167 22.98 14.24 -8.35
CA CYS A 167 22.77 13.43 -7.16
C CYS A 167 22.92 11.95 -7.47
N SER A 168 23.45 11.20 -6.50
CA SER A 168 23.42 9.74 -6.52
C SER A 168 21.99 9.26 -6.34
N LEU A 169 21.60 8.27 -7.15
CA LEU A 169 20.25 7.69 -7.13
C LEU A 169 20.27 6.37 -6.35
N HIS A 170 19.42 6.27 -5.34
CA HIS A 170 19.22 5.05 -4.57
C HIS A 170 17.82 4.49 -4.84
N PHE A 171 17.75 3.27 -5.37
CA PHE A 171 16.51 2.57 -5.68
C PHE A 171 16.24 1.54 -4.58
N ILE A 172 15.16 1.70 -3.83
CA ILE A 172 14.93 0.95 -2.59
C ILE A 172 13.68 0.07 -2.77
N GLY A 173 13.89 -1.24 -2.70
CA GLY A 173 12.85 -2.25 -2.55
C GLY A 173 12.88 -2.83 -1.14
N TYR A 174 11.73 -3.25 -0.63
CA TYR A 174 11.61 -3.83 0.72
C TYR A 174 10.79 -5.13 0.76
N HIS A 175 10.44 -5.66 -0.41
CA HIS A 175 9.70 -6.90 -0.61
C HIS A 175 10.01 -7.44 -2.02
N SER A 176 9.66 -8.69 -2.32
CA SER A 176 10.09 -9.37 -3.56
C SER A 176 9.83 -8.57 -4.85
N ARG A 177 8.65 -7.94 -4.96
CA ARG A 177 8.24 -7.18 -6.15
C ARG A 177 8.99 -5.85 -6.26
N SER A 178 9.01 -5.06 -5.19
CA SER A 178 9.75 -3.79 -5.14
C SER A 178 11.27 -3.99 -5.27
N ASN A 179 11.82 -5.11 -4.79
CA ASN A 179 13.23 -5.49 -4.99
C ASN A 179 13.55 -5.67 -6.48
N ALA A 180 12.72 -6.44 -7.20
CA ALA A 180 12.89 -6.62 -8.64
C ALA A 180 12.83 -5.28 -9.39
N MET A 181 11.89 -4.40 -9.03
CA MET A 181 11.79 -3.07 -9.65
C MET A 181 13.02 -2.20 -9.35
N ALA A 182 13.51 -2.18 -8.11
CA ALA A 182 14.71 -1.43 -7.74
C ALA A 182 15.94 -1.86 -8.56
N CYS A 183 16.10 -3.17 -8.77
CA CYS A 183 17.14 -3.74 -9.59
C CYS A 183 17.02 -3.32 -11.07
N VAL A 184 15.83 -3.43 -11.66
CA VAL A 184 15.58 -3.01 -13.05
C VAL A 184 15.90 -1.53 -13.25
N MET A 185 15.48 -0.68 -12.32
CA MET A 185 15.71 0.76 -12.40
C MET A 185 17.18 1.14 -12.27
N THR A 186 17.93 0.38 -11.47
CA THR A 186 19.38 0.55 -11.34
C THR A 186 20.10 0.29 -12.65
N ALA A 187 19.71 -0.75 -13.40
CA ALA A 187 20.27 -1.05 -14.72
C ALA A 187 19.97 0.05 -15.75
N HIS A 188 18.78 0.67 -15.68
CA HIS A 188 18.38 1.72 -16.62
C HIS A 188 18.94 3.11 -16.32
N MET A 189 19.11 3.45 -15.04
CA MET A 189 19.35 4.83 -14.62
C MET A 189 20.71 5.07 -13.95
N LYS A 190 21.53 4.02 -13.80
CA LYS A 190 22.85 4.05 -13.12
C LYS A 190 22.75 4.61 -11.70
N GLY A 191 22.47 3.74 -10.74
CA GLY A 191 22.41 4.07 -9.32
C GLY A 191 22.80 2.90 -8.44
N THR A 192 22.33 2.91 -7.20
CA THR A 192 22.51 1.81 -6.24
C THR A 192 21.15 1.24 -5.87
N ALA A 193 20.96 -0.07 -6.04
CA ALA A 193 19.78 -0.77 -5.54
C ALA A 193 19.98 -1.14 -4.08
N PHE A 194 19.00 -0.89 -3.22
CA PHE A 194 18.92 -1.44 -1.88
C PHE A 194 17.73 -2.39 -1.85
N VAL A 195 17.97 -3.67 -1.52
CA VAL A 195 16.94 -4.72 -1.54
C VAL A 195 17.02 -5.62 -0.30
N THR A 196 15.90 -6.23 0.10
CA THR A 196 15.87 -7.19 1.22
C THR A 196 16.24 -8.61 0.78
N GLN A 197 16.70 -9.47 1.71
CA GLN A 197 16.86 -10.90 1.45
C GLN A 197 15.49 -11.57 1.40
N TRP A 198 15.08 -12.08 0.23
CA TRP A 198 13.87 -12.90 0.12
C TRP A 198 14.17 -14.23 -0.58
N PRO A 199 13.72 -15.38 -0.03
CA PRO A 199 14.19 -16.71 -0.45
C PRO A 199 13.64 -17.21 -1.80
N ASN A 200 12.60 -16.58 -2.35
CA ASN A 200 12.04 -16.97 -3.65
C ASN A 200 12.48 -16.00 -4.75
N HIS A 201 13.74 -16.16 -5.16
CA HIS A 201 14.17 -15.78 -6.50
C HIS A 201 13.60 -16.83 -7.48
N ASP A 202 12.35 -16.67 -7.91
CA ASP A 202 11.98 -17.18 -9.23
C ASP A 202 12.64 -16.23 -10.24
N GLU A 203 13.80 -16.66 -10.75
CA GLU A 203 14.36 -16.35 -12.07
C GLU A 203 13.94 -15.00 -12.69
N VAL A 204 14.36 -13.89 -12.07
CA VAL A 204 14.74 -12.75 -12.91
C VAL A 204 16.20 -13.01 -13.25
N GLU A 205 16.47 -13.44 -14.48
CA GLU A 205 17.83 -13.44 -15.06
C GLU A 205 18.36 -12.01 -14.99
N MET A 206 18.96 -11.67 -13.86
CA MET A 206 19.57 -10.38 -13.64
C MET A 206 20.94 -10.40 -14.30
N ASN A 207 21.10 -9.57 -15.32
CA ASN A 207 22.40 -9.23 -15.87
C ASN A 207 23.12 -8.33 -14.84
N THR A 208 23.66 -8.94 -13.78
CA THR A 208 24.20 -8.28 -12.57
C THR A 208 25.56 -7.62 -12.78
N ASP A 209 26.17 -7.72 -13.95
CA ASP A 209 27.55 -7.29 -14.19
C ASP A 209 27.79 -5.75 -14.14
N THR A 210 26.73 -4.94 -13.99
CA THR A 210 26.86 -3.45 -13.97
C THR A 210 26.05 -2.73 -12.90
N ALA A 211 25.22 -3.43 -12.11
CA ALA A 211 24.33 -2.80 -11.13
C ALA A 211 24.87 -2.96 -9.70
N HIS A 212 25.12 -1.86 -9.01
CA HIS A 212 25.49 -1.89 -7.59
C HIS A 212 24.26 -2.24 -6.75
N VAL A 213 24.15 -3.50 -6.33
CA VAL A 213 23.05 -4.00 -5.48
C VAL A 213 23.56 -4.22 -4.06
N VAL A 214 22.96 -3.53 -3.10
CA VAL A 214 23.21 -3.65 -1.66
C VAL A 214 22.04 -4.35 -1.02
N VAL A 215 22.30 -5.51 -0.42
CA VAL A 215 21.27 -6.24 0.29
C VAL A 215 21.22 -5.77 1.75
N TYR A 216 20.07 -5.25 2.18
CA TYR A 216 19.81 -4.83 3.55
C TYR A 216 18.71 -5.71 4.14
N GLN A 217 19.14 -6.71 4.88
CA GLN A 217 18.40 -7.47 5.88
C GLN A 217 19.07 -8.81 6.05
N THR A 218 19.41 -9.11 7.28
CA THR A 218 19.97 -10.37 7.74
C THR A 218 19.26 -10.73 9.04
N GLU A 219 17.91 -10.69 9.05
CA GLU A 219 17.15 -11.12 10.22
C GLU A 219 17.17 -12.65 10.32
N THR A 220 18.31 -13.21 10.70
CA THR A 220 18.42 -14.57 11.23
C THR A 220 17.92 -14.66 12.69
N HIS A 221 17.65 -13.52 13.33
CA HIS A 221 17.35 -13.44 14.76
C HIS A 221 15.86 -13.32 15.13
N LEU A 222 14.97 -13.11 14.16
CA LEU A 222 13.51 -13.00 14.39
C LEU A 222 12.74 -14.25 13.98
N ASP A 223 13.42 -15.27 13.44
CA ASP A 223 12.82 -16.49 12.92
C ASP A 223 12.41 -17.48 14.03
N THR A 224 11.56 -16.99 14.93
CA THR A 224 10.87 -17.83 15.93
C THR A 224 9.57 -18.34 15.32
N GLU A 225 9.12 -19.53 15.74
CA GLU A 225 7.81 -20.06 15.30
C GLU A 225 6.66 -19.09 15.59
N ALA A 226 6.74 -18.35 16.70
CA ALA A 226 5.77 -17.33 17.06
C ALA A 226 5.74 -16.16 16.06
N PHE A 227 6.89 -15.77 15.52
CA PHE A 227 6.99 -14.70 14.54
C PHE A 227 6.39 -15.10 13.19
N ARG A 228 6.65 -16.34 12.73
CA ARG A 228 6.09 -16.87 11.48
C ARG A 228 4.56 -16.88 11.46
N LEU A 229 3.92 -17.02 12.64
CA LEU A 229 2.46 -16.98 12.76
C LEU A 229 1.86 -15.59 12.51
N VAL A 230 2.61 -14.52 12.82
CA VAL A 230 2.14 -13.13 12.70
C VAL A 230 2.73 -12.39 11.52
N GLU A 231 3.81 -12.91 10.93
CA GLU A 231 4.51 -12.30 9.80
C GLU A 231 3.59 -11.89 8.64
N PRO A 232 2.61 -12.70 8.20
CA PRO A 232 1.69 -12.31 7.12
C PRO A 232 0.80 -11.10 7.45
N LEU A 233 0.67 -10.75 8.73
CA LEU A 233 -0.12 -9.60 9.20
C LEU A 233 0.72 -8.32 9.31
N LEU A 234 2.05 -8.44 9.26
CA LEU A 234 2.95 -7.30 9.40
C LEU A 234 3.17 -6.64 8.04
N ASN A 235 3.03 -5.32 7.99
CA ASN A 235 3.31 -4.58 6.78
C ASN A 235 4.81 -4.71 6.40
N PRO A 236 5.14 -5.13 5.16
CA PRO A 236 6.52 -5.29 4.72
C PRO A 236 7.38 -4.03 4.84
N SER A 237 6.78 -2.83 4.82
CA SER A 237 7.54 -1.57 5.00
C SER A 237 8.30 -1.48 6.32
N ARG A 238 7.99 -2.33 7.32
CA ARG A 238 8.81 -2.47 8.54
C ARG A 238 10.27 -2.73 8.22
N HIS A 239 10.52 -3.41 7.11
CA HIS A 239 11.83 -3.83 6.68
C HIS A 239 12.76 -2.66 6.36
N LEU A 240 12.18 -1.53 5.94
CA LEU A 240 12.93 -0.29 5.68
C LEU A 240 13.67 0.20 6.91
N ALA A 241 13.14 -0.02 8.12
CA ALA A 241 13.81 0.39 9.37
C ALA A 241 15.18 -0.30 9.58
N MET A 242 15.42 -1.43 8.91
CA MET A 242 16.68 -2.17 8.97
C MET A 242 17.73 -1.64 7.98
N LEU A 243 17.33 -0.75 7.07
CA LEU A 243 18.26 -0.07 6.18
C LEU A 243 19.02 0.98 7.00
N GLN A 244 20.30 0.73 7.24
CA GLN A 244 21.13 1.65 8.02
C GLN A 244 21.20 3.02 7.32
N THR A 245 20.94 4.08 8.09
CA THR A 245 20.80 5.45 7.57
C THR A 245 22.09 6.02 7.00
N ASP A 246 23.24 5.58 7.49
CA ASP A 246 24.56 5.91 6.97
C ASP A 246 24.72 5.54 5.49
N LYS A 247 24.31 4.32 5.10
CA LYS A 247 24.38 3.87 3.70
C LYS A 247 23.48 4.67 2.75
N VAL A 248 22.37 5.19 3.29
CA VAL A 248 21.36 5.93 2.52
C VAL A 248 21.61 7.44 2.54
N CYS A 249 22.49 7.90 3.43
CA CYS A 249 22.96 9.28 3.54
C CYS A 249 24.36 9.49 2.92
N GLY A 250 24.88 8.53 2.14
CA GLY A 250 26.15 8.68 1.42
C GLY A 250 27.40 8.37 2.23
N GLY A 251 27.25 7.67 3.36
CA GLY A 251 28.37 7.02 4.01
C GLY A 251 28.78 5.79 3.20
N GLU A 252 29.77 5.94 2.32
CA GLU A 252 30.55 4.79 1.87
C GLU A 252 31.59 4.42 2.93
N GLN A 253 31.84 3.10 3.07
CA GLN A 253 33.08 2.59 3.66
C GLN A 253 34.23 2.75 2.66
#